data_AF-A0A3P7Y5J1-F1
#
_entry.id   AF-A0A3P7Y5J1-F1
#
_cell.length_a   1.000
_cell.length_b   1.000
_cell.length_c   1.000
_cell.angle_alpha   90.00
_cell.angle_beta   90.00
_cell.angle_gamma   90.00
#
_symmetry.space_group_name_H-M   'P 1'
#
loop_
_entity.id
_entity.type
_entity.pdbx_description
1 polymer ?
#
loop_
_entity_poly.entity_id
_entity_poly.type
_entity_poly.pdbx_seq_one_letter_code
_entity_poly.pdbx_strand_id
1 'polypeptide(L)'
;MIAALRLALTGRKVLFLLPYISMAKERMQFLQRAWRRVDIQVAAFVGAQSAPSREWTCGVCTTEKANSLINHAILDGHMEEIGVVVIDELHMVYDSSRGGVLESLCAKIILWNSRNPASSIRIIGMSATLEKLNEVGRWLDAKVIETQFRPVQLNERICCGGYIRDLKSGAVIREMPKRFRVFDDPECVLGLAAEGIFFRKLVLVFCSSKADVEKTSLDLAKVLDGIYRSNEVISSRLDRQALYRVRLSLERSAGTLDAILAQTLPRGVAFHHAGLTAEERECIEDGFRSGVIMVLVATSTLSSGVNLPASRVVIKAQIRGPAAISGTTYKQMSGRSGRLGHVEAGSA
;
A
#
# COMPACT_ATOMS: atom_id res chain seq x y z
N MET A 1 17.64 3.57 -5.85
CA MET A 1 17.90 5.00 -5.59
C MET A 1 19.33 5.44 -5.87
N ILE A 2 20.37 4.79 -5.31
CA ILE A 2 21.78 5.22 -5.54
C ILE A 2 22.16 5.22 -7.03
N ALA A 3 21.79 4.17 -7.77
CA ALA A 3 22.05 4.09 -9.21
C ALA A 3 21.37 5.23 -10.00
N ALA A 4 20.14 5.55 -9.65
CA ALA A 4 19.38 6.65 -10.23
C ALA A 4 20.01 8.01 -9.91
N LEU A 5 20.40 8.25 -8.65
CA LEU A 5 21.08 9.49 -8.26
C LEU A 5 22.39 9.69 -9.03
N ARG A 6 23.21 8.65 -9.17
CA ARG A 6 24.47 8.73 -9.93
C ARG A 6 24.26 9.15 -11.38
N LEU A 7 23.21 8.63 -12.04
CA LEU A 7 22.87 9.01 -13.41
C LEU A 7 22.27 10.42 -13.50
N ALA A 8 21.43 10.80 -12.55
CA ALA A 8 20.89 12.16 -12.50
C ALA A 8 22.00 13.22 -12.37
N LEU A 9 23.06 12.93 -11.60
CA LEU A 9 24.22 13.81 -11.45
C LEU A 9 25.04 13.98 -12.74
N THR A 10 24.87 13.11 -13.74
CA THR A 10 25.50 13.29 -15.07
C THR A 10 24.61 14.08 -16.02
N GLY A 11 23.50 14.67 -15.55
CA GLY A 11 22.52 15.39 -16.36
C GLY A 11 21.51 14.51 -17.11
N ARG A 12 21.63 13.17 -17.02
CA ARG A 12 20.69 12.25 -17.66
C ARG A 12 19.35 12.21 -16.92
N LYS A 13 18.25 12.12 -17.67
CA LYS A 13 16.89 12.02 -17.12
C LYS A 13 16.68 10.67 -16.45
N VAL A 14 16.00 10.70 -15.31
CA VAL A 14 15.67 9.52 -14.50
C VAL A 14 14.15 9.45 -14.35
N LEU A 15 13.57 8.28 -14.61
CA LEU A 15 12.13 8.06 -14.45
C LEU A 15 11.87 7.04 -13.34
N PHE A 16 10.98 7.37 -12.41
CA PHE A 16 10.42 6.46 -11.41
C PHE A 16 8.95 6.22 -11.71
N LEU A 17 8.61 4.99 -12.07
CA LEU A 17 7.26 4.55 -12.38
C LEU A 17 6.65 3.94 -11.15
N LEU A 18 5.45 4.40 -10.78
CA LEU A 18 4.67 3.86 -9.69
C LEU A 18 3.24 3.60 -10.17
N PRO A 19 2.61 2.49 -9.75
CA PRO A 19 1.29 2.12 -10.27
C PRO A 19 0.16 3.03 -9.79
N TYR A 20 0.35 3.86 -8.75
CA TYR A 20 -0.72 4.69 -8.20
C TYR A 20 -0.24 6.13 -7.97
N ILE A 21 -1.15 7.08 -8.16
CA ILE A 21 -0.91 8.52 -7.98
C ILE A 21 -0.44 8.84 -6.56
N SER A 22 -1.07 8.23 -5.55
CA SER A 22 -0.70 8.33 -4.12
C SER A 22 0.76 7.95 -3.88
N MET A 23 1.19 6.79 -4.39
CA MET A 23 2.58 6.34 -4.29
C MET A 23 3.53 7.29 -5.01
N ALA A 24 3.15 7.76 -6.21
CA ALA A 24 3.95 8.71 -6.97
C ALA A 24 4.15 10.04 -6.22
N LYS A 25 3.09 10.60 -5.62
CA LYS A 25 3.18 11.79 -4.76
C LYS A 25 4.10 11.56 -3.56
N GLU A 26 3.94 10.45 -2.84
CA GLU A 26 4.80 10.10 -1.70
C GLU A 26 6.28 9.99 -2.13
N ARG A 27 6.53 9.29 -3.25
CA ARG A 27 7.88 9.11 -3.79
C ARG A 27 8.50 10.44 -4.24
N MET A 28 7.73 11.33 -4.87
CA MET A 28 8.18 12.67 -5.25
C MET A 28 8.62 13.46 -4.01
N GLN A 29 7.77 13.56 -2.99
CA GLN A 29 8.09 14.28 -1.75
C GLN A 29 9.31 13.70 -1.03
N PHE A 30 9.47 12.37 -1.07
CA PHE A 30 10.65 11.71 -0.52
C PHE A 30 11.91 12.11 -1.30
N LEU A 31 11.89 12.02 -2.63
CA LEU A 31 13.04 12.32 -3.48
C LEU A 31 13.43 13.80 -3.41
N GLN A 32 12.46 14.72 -3.41
CA GLN A 32 12.69 16.15 -3.23
C GLN A 32 13.42 16.45 -1.91
N ARG A 33 13.05 15.76 -0.82
CA ARG A 33 13.75 15.90 0.47
C ARG A 33 15.14 15.26 0.44
N ALA A 34 15.24 14.04 -0.07
CA ALA A 34 16.49 13.28 -0.09
C ALA A 34 17.55 13.91 -0.99
N TRP A 35 17.13 14.53 -2.10
CA TRP A 35 18.00 15.13 -3.10
C TRP A 35 18.09 16.65 -2.99
N ARG A 36 17.52 17.27 -1.94
CA ARG A 36 17.51 18.74 -1.75
C ARG A 36 18.90 19.39 -1.80
N ARG A 37 19.95 18.67 -1.39
CA ARG A 37 21.33 19.17 -1.32
C ARG A 37 22.12 18.98 -2.61
N VAL A 38 21.54 18.32 -3.60
CA VAL A 38 22.12 18.13 -4.93
C VAL A 38 21.18 18.81 -5.93
N ASP A 39 21.71 19.49 -6.93
CA ASP A 39 20.91 20.31 -7.84
C ASP A 39 20.11 19.46 -8.86
N ILE A 40 19.21 18.64 -8.35
CA ILE A 40 18.38 17.70 -9.11
C ILE A 40 16.94 18.11 -8.97
N GLN A 41 16.35 18.58 -10.07
CA GLN A 41 14.95 18.97 -10.13
C GLN A 41 14.06 17.73 -10.26
N VAL A 42 13.21 17.50 -9.26
CA VAL A 42 12.26 16.38 -9.21
C VAL A 42 10.85 16.88 -9.50
N ALA A 43 10.21 16.33 -10.53
CA ALA A 43 8.85 16.66 -10.95
C ALA A 43 7.93 15.42 -10.94
N ALA A 44 6.63 15.64 -10.70
CA ALA A 44 5.62 14.59 -10.82
C ALA A 44 4.82 14.71 -12.12
N PHE A 45 4.53 13.55 -12.71
CA PHE A 45 3.73 13.40 -13.92
C PHE A 45 2.62 12.39 -13.62
N VAL A 46 1.52 12.87 -13.04
CA VAL A 46 0.44 12.04 -12.51
C VAL A 46 -0.93 12.60 -12.89
N GLY A 47 -1.89 11.73 -13.23
CA GLY A 47 -3.26 12.15 -13.55
C GLY A 47 -3.35 13.19 -14.67
N ALA A 48 -4.16 14.23 -14.49
CA ALA A 48 -4.29 15.34 -15.45
C ALA A 48 -3.14 16.37 -15.35
N GLN A 49 -2.27 16.28 -14.33
CA GLN A 49 -1.15 17.21 -14.20
C GLN A 49 -0.10 16.91 -15.28
N SER A 50 0.09 17.88 -16.16
CA SER A 50 1.21 17.95 -17.11
C SER A 50 2.41 18.61 -16.42
N ALA A 51 3.61 18.36 -16.95
CA ALA A 51 4.88 18.82 -16.39
C ALA A 51 4.87 20.31 -15.95
N PRO A 52 5.66 20.69 -14.93
CA PRO A 52 5.93 22.11 -14.68
C PRO A 52 6.67 22.74 -15.87
N SER A 53 6.57 24.07 -16.03
CA SER A 53 7.27 24.84 -17.07
C SER A 53 8.80 24.87 -16.95
N ARG A 54 9.35 24.24 -15.91
CA ARG A 54 10.79 24.20 -15.61
C ARG A 54 11.40 22.88 -16.06
N GLU A 55 12.67 22.96 -16.43
CA GLU A 55 13.48 21.79 -16.74
C GLU A 55 13.56 20.83 -15.55
N TRP A 56 13.42 19.53 -15.81
CA TRP A 56 13.44 18.48 -14.79
C TRP A 56 14.52 17.45 -15.10
N THR A 57 15.12 16.86 -14.08
CA THR A 57 16.11 15.77 -14.22
C THR A 57 15.52 14.44 -13.75
N CYS A 58 14.58 14.47 -12.80
CA CYS A 58 13.91 13.28 -12.28
C CYS A 58 12.40 13.39 -12.38
N GLY A 59 11.78 12.49 -13.14
CA GLY A 59 10.33 12.37 -13.27
C GLY A 59 9.78 11.24 -12.41
N VAL A 60 8.78 11.53 -11.58
CA VAL A 60 8.00 10.52 -10.85
C VAL A 60 6.62 10.41 -11.49
N CYS A 61 6.30 9.27 -12.08
CA CYS A 61 5.19 9.12 -13.02
C CYS A 61 4.32 7.91 -12.72
N THR A 62 3.04 8.00 -13.11
CA THR A 62 2.25 6.77 -13.32
C THR A 62 2.69 6.08 -14.61
N THR A 63 2.36 4.79 -14.75
CA THR A 63 2.71 3.98 -15.92
C THR A 63 2.31 4.63 -17.24
N GLU A 64 1.09 5.17 -17.31
CA GLU A 64 0.54 5.81 -18.51
C GLU A 64 1.30 7.09 -18.88
N LYS A 65 1.65 7.90 -17.86
CA LYS A 65 2.42 9.12 -18.06
C LYS A 65 3.86 8.85 -18.46
N ALA A 66 4.48 7.83 -17.88
CA ALA A 66 5.78 7.37 -18.31
C ALA A 66 5.76 6.91 -19.78
N ASN A 67 4.73 6.17 -20.17
CA ASN A 67 4.59 5.69 -21.54
C ASN A 67 4.45 6.85 -22.54
N SER A 68 3.69 7.88 -22.17
CA SER A 68 3.57 9.12 -22.94
C SER A 68 4.91 9.88 -23.01
N LEU A 69 5.66 10.02 -21.91
CA LEU A 69 6.98 10.65 -21.92
C LEU A 69 7.97 9.92 -22.84
N ILE A 70 7.98 8.59 -22.82
CA ILE A 70 8.80 7.79 -23.74
C ILE A 70 8.37 8.01 -25.20
N ASN A 71 7.06 8.09 -25.49
CA ASN A 71 6.59 8.38 -26.84
C ASN A 71 7.08 9.75 -27.34
N HIS A 72 6.99 10.78 -26.50
CA HIS A 72 7.50 12.11 -26.84
C HIS A 72 9.02 12.10 -27.04
N ALA A 73 9.77 11.46 -26.14
CA ALA A 73 11.22 11.34 -26.30
C ALA A 73 11.63 10.63 -27.59
N ILE A 74 10.83 9.68 -28.08
CA ILE A 74 11.05 9.03 -29.38
C ILE A 74 10.75 9.99 -30.54
N LEU A 75 9.60 10.66 -30.51
CA LEU A 75 9.15 11.56 -31.59
C LEU A 75 10.06 12.79 -31.72
N ASP A 76 10.49 13.33 -30.59
CA ASP A 76 11.28 14.55 -30.51
C ASP A 76 12.79 14.28 -30.61
N GLY A 77 13.21 13.00 -30.62
CA GLY A 77 14.63 12.61 -30.76
C GLY A 77 15.45 12.71 -29.47
N HIS A 78 14.82 12.77 -28.30
CA HIS A 78 15.45 12.97 -26.99
C HIS A 78 15.61 11.68 -26.15
N MET A 79 15.46 10.49 -26.74
CA MET A 79 15.59 9.22 -26.00
C MET A 79 16.97 9.03 -25.34
N GLU A 80 18.03 9.57 -25.94
CA GLU A 80 19.40 9.53 -25.43
C GLU A 80 19.59 10.28 -24.10
N GLU A 81 18.73 11.25 -23.80
CA GLU A 81 18.76 11.98 -22.54
C GLU A 81 18.37 11.09 -21.35
N ILE A 82 17.57 10.04 -21.58
CA ILE A 82 17.09 9.15 -20.53
C ILE A 82 18.21 8.18 -20.16
N GLY A 83 18.57 8.14 -18.89
CA GLY A 83 19.60 7.25 -18.37
C GLY A 83 19.03 5.97 -17.74
N VAL A 84 17.90 6.09 -17.04
CA VAL A 84 17.31 4.96 -16.31
C VAL A 84 15.81 5.10 -16.11
N VAL A 85 15.13 3.96 -16.19
CA VAL A 85 13.72 3.78 -15.86
C VAL A 85 13.62 2.79 -14.70
N VAL A 86 13.16 3.28 -13.55
CA VAL A 86 12.92 2.47 -12.35
C VAL A 86 11.43 2.14 -12.29
N ILE A 87 11.10 0.85 -12.31
CA ILE A 87 9.73 0.34 -12.28
C ILE A 87 9.47 -0.23 -10.89
N ASP A 88 8.70 0.50 -10.08
CA ASP A 88 8.18 -0.01 -8.80
C ASP A 88 6.97 -0.91 -9.06
N GLU A 89 6.83 -2.00 -8.30
CA GLU A 89 5.78 -3.02 -8.48
C GLU A 89 5.72 -3.63 -9.89
N LEU A 90 6.85 -4.13 -10.40
CA LEU A 90 6.96 -4.74 -11.74
C LEU A 90 5.94 -5.87 -12.00
N HIS A 91 5.41 -6.52 -10.96
CA HIS A 91 4.34 -7.53 -11.11
C HIS A 91 3.06 -6.99 -11.74
N MET A 92 2.88 -5.67 -11.78
CA MET A 92 1.81 -5.01 -12.52
C MET A 92 1.86 -5.28 -14.03
N VAL A 93 2.94 -5.87 -14.57
CA VAL A 93 2.97 -6.37 -15.96
C VAL A 93 1.89 -7.45 -16.21
N TYR A 94 1.51 -8.20 -15.17
CA TYR A 94 0.46 -9.22 -15.25
C TYR A 94 -0.96 -8.67 -15.04
N ASP A 95 -1.09 -7.36 -14.77
CA ASP A 95 -2.40 -6.73 -14.59
C ASP A 95 -3.15 -6.62 -15.92
N SER A 96 -4.41 -7.07 -15.96
CA SER A 96 -5.21 -7.11 -17.18
C SER A 96 -5.58 -5.73 -17.73
N SER A 97 -5.54 -4.68 -16.89
CA SER A 97 -5.92 -3.32 -17.28
C SER A 97 -4.73 -2.46 -17.70
N ARG A 98 -3.61 -2.57 -16.99
CA ARG A 98 -2.44 -1.68 -17.13
C ARG A 98 -1.16 -2.39 -17.56
N GLY A 99 -1.12 -3.72 -17.51
CA GLY A 99 0.05 -4.52 -17.87
C GLY A 99 0.53 -4.26 -19.29
N GLY A 100 -0.39 -4.17 -20.25
CA GLY A 100 -0.05 -3.88 -21.64
C GLY A 100 0.62 -2.52 -21.87
N VAL A 101 0.30 -1.51 -21.06
CA VAL A 101 0.95 -0.20 -21.14
C VAL A 101 2.40 -0.29 -20.63
N LEU A 102 2.61 -1.02 -19.54
CA LEU A 102 3.95 -1.26 -18.99
C LEU A 102 4.80 -2.10 -19.95
N GLU A 103 4.22 -3.14 -20.54
CA GLU A 103 4.85 -3.97 -21.55
C GLU A 103 5.26 -3.15 -22.78
N SER A 104 4.36 -2.31 -23.30
CA SER A 104 4.63 -1.40 -24.41
C SER A 104 5.79 -0.43 -24.11
N LEU A 105 5.82 0.13 -22.90
CA LEU A 105 6.92 0.98 -22.45
C LEU A 105 8.26 0.24 -22.47
N CYS A 106 8.32 -0.96 -21.87
CA CYS A 106 9.52 -1.77 -21.82
C CYS A 106 9.99 -2.19 -23.22
N ALA A 107 9.07 -2.61 -24.10
CA ALA A 107 9.38 -3.03 -25.46
C ALA A 107 10.03 -1.90 -26.28
N LYS A 108 9.56 -0.66 -26.15
CA LYS A 108 10.17 0.51 -26.80
C LYS A 108 11.60 0.76 -26.33
N ILE A 109 11.84 0.63 -25.02
CA ILE A 109 13.18 0.81 -24.44
C ILE A 109 14.13 -0.31 -24.92
N ILE A 110 13.68 -1.57 -24.94
CA ILE A 110 14.46 -2.70 -25.44
C ILE A 110 14.84 -2.49 -26.92
N LEU A 111 13.87 -2.07 -27.74
CA LEU A 111 14.11 -1.77 -29.15
C LEU A 111 15.08 -0.60 -29.35
N TRP A 112 14.99 0.44 -28.51
CA TRP A 112 15.97 1.53 -28.54
C TRP A 112 17.37 1.03 -28.19
N ASN A 113 17.51 0.25 -27.12
CA ASN A 113 18.79 -0.26 -26.64
C ASN A 113 19.48 -1.16 -27.66
N SER A 114 18.73 -1.96 -28.43
CA SER A 114 19.30 -2.82 -29.47
C SER A 114 19.85 -2.04 -30.66
N ARG A 115 19.28 -0.85 -30.93
CA ARG A 115 19.73 0.04 -32.02
C ARG A 115 20.79 1.04 -31.58
N ASN A 116 20.81 1.42 -30.30
CA ASN A 116 21.67 2.48 -29.76
C ASN A 116 22.43 2.02 -28.50
N PRO A 117 23.40 1.10 -28.61
CA PRO A 117 24.10 0.55 -27.43
C PRO A 117 24.83 1.62 -26.59
N ALA A 118 25.38 2.66 -27.25
CA ALA A 118 26.14 3.73 -26.60
C ALA A 118 25.26 4.64 -25.70
N SER A 119 23.97 4.78 -26.02
CA SER A 119 22.99 5.56 -25.28
C SER A 119 21.89 4.68 -24.69
N SER A 120 22.25 3.46 -24.31
CA SER A 120 21.32 2.51 -23.69
C SER A 120 20.72 3.06 -22.40
N ILE A 121 19.42 2.75 -22.23
CA ILE A 121 18.62 3.11 -21.07
C ILE A 121 18.57 1.90 -20.14
N ARG A 122 18.96 2.12 -18.89
CA ARG A 122 18.92 1.07 -17.89
C ARG A 122 17.49 0.88 -17.39
N ILE A 123 17.00 -0.37 -17.33
CA ILE A 123 15.75 -0.70 -16.63
C ILE A 123 16.09 -1.29 -15.26
N ILE A 124 15.40 -0.83 -14.21
CA ILE A 124 15.47 -1.41 -12.86
C ILE A 124 14.05 -1.75 -12.42
N GLY A 125 13.67 -3.01 -12.49
CA GLY A 125 12.39 -3.50 -11.99
C GLY A 125 12.46 -3.99 -10.55
N MET A 126 11.48 -3.63 -9.72
CA MET A 126 11.37 -4.08 -8.34
C MET A 126 9.96 -4.62 -8.09
N SER A 127 9.84 -5.73 -7.36
CA SER A 127 8.54 -6.29 -6.97
C SER A 127 8.68 -7.10 -5.68
N ALA A 128 7.65 -7.11 -4.83
CA ALA A 128 7.61 -7.94 -3.63
C ALA A 128 7.41 -9.43 -3.95
N THR A 129 6.54 -9.72 -4.92
CA THR A 129 6.27 -11.08 -5.41
C THR A 129 6.12 -11.01 -6.92
N LEU A 130 6.84 -11.87 -7.65
CA LEU A 130 6.73 -11.95 -9.09
C LEU A 130 6.83 -13.41 -9.52
N GLU A 131 5.73 -13.98 -10.01
CA GLU A 131 5.77 -15.30 -10.62
C GLU A 131 6.68 -15.27 -11.85
N LYS A 132 7.36 -16.38 -12.13
CA LYS A 132 8.23 -16.52 -13.31
C LYS A 132 9.28 -15.41 -13.44
N LEU A 133 9.84 -14.96 -12.32
CA LEU A 133 10.86 -13.89 -12.25
C LEU A 133 12.00 -14.08 -13.28
N ASN A 134 12.44 -15.32 -13.52
CA ASN A 134 13.47 -15.62 -14.52
C ASN A 134 13.04 -15.38 -15.98
N GLU A 135 11.76 -15.60 -16.30
CA GLU A 135 11.22 -15.29 -17.63
C GLU A 135 11.15 -13.78 -17.83
N VAL A 136 10.71 -13.03 -16.81
CA VAL A 136 10.70 -11.56 -16.83
C VAL A 136 12.12 -11.00 -16.95
N GLY A 137 13.08 -11.58 -16.22
CA GLY A 137 14.49 -11.23 -16.34
C GLY A 137 15.04 -11.44 -17.74
N ARG A 138 14.72 -12.58 -18.38
CA ARG A 138 15.12 -12.86 -19.77
C ARG A 138 14.45 -11.89 -20.75
N TRP A 139 13.17 -11.58 -20.58
CA TRP A 139 12.46 -10.62 -21.42
C TRP A 139 13.08 -9.21 -21.37
N LEU A 140 13.47 -8.76 -20.19
CA LEU A 140 14.08 -7.43 -19.98
C LEU A 140 15.61 -7.39 -20.19
N ASP A 141 16.23 -8.51 -20.59
CA ASP A 141 17.69 -8.70 -20.61
C ASP A 141 18.36 -8.23 -19.29
N ALA A 142 17.78 -8.66 -18.17
CA ALA A 142 18.11 -8.17 -16.84
C ALA A 142 18.69 -9.26 -15.93
N LYS A 143 19.69 -8.88 -15.14
CA LYS A 143 20.16 -9.69 -14.02
C LYS A 143 19.07 -9.78 -12.95
N VAL A 144 18.66 -11.01 -12.64
CA VAL A 144 17.70 -11.31 -11.57
C VAL A 144 18.39 -11.34 -10.20
N ILE A 145 17.76 -10.70 -9.22
CA ILE A 145 18.16 -10.72 -7.81
C ILE A 145 16.92 -11.01 -6.97
N GLU A 146 16.94 -12.07 -6.18
CA GLU A 146 15.87 -12.45 -5.26
C GLU A 146 16.42 -12.51 -3.82
N THR A 147 15.64 -12.06 -2.86
CA THR A 147 15.96 -12.17 -1.44
C THR A 147 14.69 -12.36 -0.61
N GLN A 148 14.80 -13.18 0.44
CA GLN A 148 13.74 -13.38 1.43
C GLN A 148 13.98 -12.52 2.69
N PHE A 149 14.99 -11.65 2.67
CA PHE A 149 15.29 -10.77 3.80
C PHE A 149 14.15 -9.80 4.06
N ARG A 150 13.58 -9.87 5.27
CA ARG A 150 12.60 -8.91 5.77
C ARG A 150 13.15 -8.26 7.05
N PRO A 151 13.28 -6.92 7.09
CA PRO A 151 13.83 -6.23 8.27
C PRO A 151 13.01 -6.44 9.55
N VAL A 152 11.71 -6.68 9.41
CA VAL A 152 10.79 -6.98 10.53
C VAL A 152 10.17 -8.34 10.29
N GLN A 153 10.37 -9.30 11.20
CA GLN A 153 9.79 -10.63 11.05
C GLN A 153 8.26 -10.58 11.02
N LEU A 154 7.68 -11.38 10.13
CA LEU A 154 6.22 -11.53 10.01
C LEU A 154 5.81 -12.88 10.58
N ASN A 155 4.98 -12.85 11.62
CA ASN A 155 4.35 -14.04 12.17
C ASN A 155 2.99 -14.24 11.51
N GLU A 156 2.89 -15.21 10.59
CA GLU A 156 1.68 -15.56 9.87
C GLU A 156 0.91 -16.68 10.61
N ARG A 157 -0.37 -16.45 10.90
CA ARG A 157 -1.18 -17.37 11.71
C ARG A 157 -2.57 -17.58 11.09
N ILE A 158 -3.19 -18.71 11.42
CA ILE A 158 -4.58 -19.01 11.06
C ILE A 158 -5.41 -19.11 12.35
N CYS A 159 -6.56 -18.46 12.38
CA CYS A 159 -7.53 -18.62 13.45
C CYS A 159 -8.75 -19.41 12.97
N CYS A 160 -9.10 -20.51 13.65
CA CYS A 160 -10.30 -21.29 13.35
C CYS A 160 -10.88 -21.85 14.65
N GLY A 161 -12.16 -21.60 14.90
CA GLY A 161 -12.87 -22.08 16.09
C GLY A 161 -12.25 -21.57 17.41
N GLY A 162 -11.66 -20.37 17.40
CA GLY A 162 -10.95 -19.81 18.56
C GLY A 162 -9.51 -20.30 18.74
N TYR A 163 -9.01 -21.21 17.92
CA TYR A 163 -7.62 -21.69 17.99
C TYR A 163 -6.74 -20.95 16.98
N ILE A 164 -5.65 -20.38 17.46
CA ILE A 164 -4.64 -19.68 16.65
C ILE A 164 -3.48 -20.64 16.41
N ARG A 165 -3.25 -20.96 15.14
CA ARG A 165 -2.22 -21.88 14.67
C ARG A 165 -1.17 -21.15 13.85
N ASP A 166 0.05 -21.64 13.89
CA ASP A 166 1.11 -21.17 12.99
C ASP A 166 0.77 -21.57 11.54
N LEU A 167 0.93 -20.64 10.58
CA LEU A 167 0.57 -20.91 9.18
C LEU A 167 1.47 -22.00 8.56
N LYS A 168 2.75 -22.08 8.96
CA LYS A 168 3.72 -22.99 8.32
C LYS A 168 3.69 -24.39 8.92
N SER A 169 3.67 -24.49 10.24
CA SER A 169 3.73 -25.77 10.97
C SER A 169 2.35 -26.34 11.31
N GLY A 170 1.28 -25.53 11.28
CA GLY A 170 -0.06 -25.94 11.70
C GLY A 170 -0.20 -26.16 13.21
N ALA A 171 0.89 -25.99 13.98
CA ALA A 171 0.91 -26.15 15.42
C ALA A 171 0.00 -25.11 16.09
N VAL A 172 -0.77 -25.56 17.08
CA VAL A 172 -1.57 -24.65 17.91
C VAL A 172 -0.61 -23.81 18.74
N ILE A 173 -0.62 -22.49 18.52
CA ILE A 173 0.18 -21.54 19.28
C ILE A 173 -0.55 -21.21 20.58
N ARG A 174 -1.85 -20.90 20.48
CA ARG A 174 -2.70 -20.52 21.61
C ARG A 174 -4.18 -20.51 21.23
N GLU A 175 -5.03 -20.42 22.25
CA GLU A 175 -6.46 -20.14 22.08
C GLU A 175 -6.76 -18.64 22.25
N MET A 176 -7.86 -18.18 21.64
CA MET A 176 -8.39 -16.83 21.82
C MET A 176 -8.79 -16.61 23.29
N PRO A 177 -8.22 -15.61 23.98
CA PRO A 177 -8.58 -15.32 25.36
C PRO A 177 -10.08 -15.06 25.50
N LYS A 178 -10.72 -15.62 26.52
CA LYS A 178 -12.18 -15.50 26.74
C LYS A 178 -12.69 -14.06 26.69
N ARG A 179 -11.91 -13.10 27.21
CA ARG A 179 -12.23 -11.67 27.22
C ARG A 179 -12.38 -11.02 25.82
N PHE A 180 -11.81 -11.65 24.79
CA PHE A 180 -11.87 -11.19 23.39
C PHE A 180 -12.72 -12.12 22.52
N ARG A 181 -13.42 -13.09 23.09
CA ARG A 181 -14.39 -13.89 22.34
C ARG A 181 -15.66 -13.06 22.16
N VAL A 182 -16.03 -12.86 20.91
CA VAL A 182 -17.24 -12.16 20.52
C VAL A 182 -18.27 -13.20 20.08
N PHE A 183 -19.53 -13.01 20.48
CA PHE A 183 -20.63 -13.86 20.02
C PHE A 183 -20.80 -13.71 18.50
N ASP A 184 -21.05 -14.81 17.80
CA ASP A 184 -21.18 -14.84 16.33
C ASP A 184 -19.92 -14.37 15.57
N ASP A 185 -18.73 -14.56 16.16
CA ASP A 185 -17.42 -14.30 15.53
C ASP A 185 -16.56 -15.59 15.46
N PRO A 186 -16.99 -16.62 14.70
CA PRO A 186 -16.31 -17.93 14.65
C PRO A 186 -14.88 -17.85 14.09
N GLU A 187 -14.62 -16.85 13.25
CA GLU A 187 -13.32 -16.56 12.64
C GLU A 187 -12.44 -15.66 13.55
N CYS A 188 -13.00 -15.19 14.66
CA CYS A 188 -12.34 -14.32 15.64
C CYS A 188 -11.80 -13.00 15.06
N VAL A 189 -12.42 -12.46 14.01
CA VAL A 189 -11.98 -11.22 13.36
C VAL A 189 -12.10 -10.04 14.33
N LEU A 190 -13.26 -9.91 14.98
CA LEU A 190 -13.52 -8.84 15.94
C LEU A 190 -12.64 -9.01 17.18
N GLY A 191 -12.52 -10.25 17.66
CA GLY A 191 -11.69 -10.60 18.81
C GLY A 191 -10.20 -10.29 18.59
N LEU A 192 -9.65 -10.67 17.44
CA LEU A 192 -8.24 -10.41 17.07
C LEU A 192 -7.97 -8.91 16.91
N ALA A 193 -8.93 -8.16 16.35
CA ALA A 193 -8.79 -6.71 16.21
C ALA A 193 -8.83 -6.01 17.56
N ALA A 194 -9.80 -6.34 18.43
CA ALA A 194 -9.90 -5.79 19.77
C ALA A 194 -8.67 -6.12 20.64
N GLU A 195 -8.16 -7.35 20.56
CA GLU A 195 -6.93 -7.75 21.22
C GLU A 195 -5.72 -6.93 20.72
N GLY A 196 -5.69 -6.58 19.42
CA GLY A 196 -4.66 -5.71 18.86
C GLY A 196 -4.63 -4.35 19.56
N ILE A 197 -5.80 -3.73 19.72
CA ILE A 197 -5.93 -2.44 20.42
C ILE A 197 -5.50 -2.55 21.88
N PHE A 198 -5.83 -3.66 22.55
CA PHE A 198 -5.37 -3.92 23.92
C PHE A 198 -3.84 -3.84 24.03
N PHE A 199 -3.13 -4.41 23.05
CA PHE A 199 -1.66 -4.38 22.94
C PHE A 199 -1.09 -3.15 22.24
N ARG A 200 -1.85 -2.05 22.12
CA ARG A 200 -1.42 -0.79 21.48
C ARG A 200 -0.96 -0.96 20.02
N LYS A 201 -1.61 -1.87 19.28
CA LYS A 201 -1.32 -2.11 17.87
C LYS A 201 -2.28 -1.34 17.00
N LEU A 202 -1.78 -0.75 15.91
CA LEU A 202 -2.62 -0.37 14.78
C LEU A 202 -3.04 -1.64 14.04
N VAL A 203 -4.34 -1.78 13.80
CA VAL A 203 -4.93 -2.99 13.20
C VAL A 203 -5.52 -2.66 11.85
N LEU A 204 -5.17 -3.45 10.84
CA LEU A 204 -5.78 -3.42 9.52
C LEU A 204 -6.58 -4.70 9.31
N VAL A 205 -7.87 -4.58 9.05
CA VAL A 205 -8.76 -5.73 8.82
C VAL A 205 -9.16 -5.76 7.35
N PHE A 206 -8.92 -6.87 6.65
CA PHE A 206 -9.37 -7.06 5.27
C PHE A 206 -10.64 -7.91 5.20
N CYS A 207 -11.66 -7.40 4.52
CA CYS A 207 -12.92 -8.08 4.22
C CYS A 207 -13.15 -8.16 2.71
N SER A 208 -14.03 -9.06 2.27
CA SER A 208 -14.21 -9.39 0.84
C SER A 208 -15.17 -8.46 0.09
N SER A 209 -16.03 -7.70 0.79
CA SER A 209 -17.04 -6.83 0.15
C SER A 209 -17.23 -5.51 0.92
N LYS A 210 -17.78 -4.50 0.24
CA LYS A 210 -18.10 -3.20 0.84
C LYS A 210 -19.05 -3.33 2.04
N ALA A 211 -20.13 -4.10 1.87
CA ALA A 211 -21.09 -4.36 2.93
C ALA A 211 -20.47 -5.07 4.15
N ASP A 212 -19.55 -6.01 3.92
CA ASP A 212 -18.87 -6.71 5.03
C ASP A 212 -17.86 -5.80 5.74
N VAL A 213 -17.18 -4.91 5.01
CA VAL A 213 -16.33 -3.86 5.57
C VAL A 213 -17.12 -2.93 6.49
N GLU A 214 -18.26 -2.43 6.02
CA GLU A 214 -19.16 -1.56 6.77
C GLU A 214 -19.71 -2.24 8.03
N LYS A 215 -20.25 -3.46 7.88
CA LYS A 215 -20.76 -4.27 9.00
C LYS A 215 -19.68 -4.54 10.04
N THR A 216 -18.52 -5.04 9.62
CA THR A 216 -17.40 -5.37 10.51
C THR A 216 -16.92 -4.13 11.26
N SER A 217 -16.95 -2.95 10.63
CA SER A 217 -16.58 -1.68 11.29
C SER A 217 -17.56 -1.29 12.39
N LEU A 218 -18.87 -1.42 12.15
CA LEU A 218 -19.91 -1.17 13.15
C LEU A 218 -19.79 -2.13 14.33
N ASP A 219 -19.64 -3.43 14.05
CA ASP A 219 -19.55 -4.45 15.09
C ASP A 219 -18.28 -4.29 15.92
N LEU A 220 -17.15 -3.95 15.28
CA LEU A 220 -15.91 -3.65 15.99
C LEU A 220 -16.03 -2.38 16.85
N ALA A 221 -16.69 -1.33 16.36
CA ALA A 221 -16.93 -0.12 17.15
C ALA A 221 -17.77 -0.43 18.39
N LYS A 222 -18.80 -1.29 18.29
CA LYS A 222 -19.59 -1.75 19.46
C LYS A 222 -18.73 -2.51 20.47
N VAL A 223 -17.91 -3.45 20.01
CA VAL A 223 -17.00 -4.23 20.88
C VAL A 223 -16.03 -3.30 21.61
N LEU A 224 -15.42 -2.36 20.88
CA LEU A 224 -14.47 -1.40 21.46
C LEU A 224 -15.14 -0.42 22.42
N ASP A 225 -16.37 0.03 22.14
CA ASP A 225 -17.12 0.89 23.06
C ASP A 225 -17.34 0.19 24.42
N GLY A 226 -17.68 -1.10 24.42
CA GLY A 226 -17.76 -1.91 25.64
C GLY A 226 -16.44 -2.01 26.40
N ILE A 227 -15.32 -2.16 25.68
CA ILE A 227 -13.98 -2.17 26.28
C ILE A 227 -13.64 -0.81 26.89
N TYR A 228 -13.93 0.29 26.20
CA TYR A 228 -13.61 1.65 26.69
C TYR A 228 -14.41 2.03 27.93
N ARG A 229 -15.66 1.56 28.05
CA ARG A 229 -16.48 1.76 29.26
C ARG A 229 -15.98 0.97 30.46
N SER A 230 -15.35 -0.18 30.23
CA SER A 230 -14.87 -1.08 31.28
C SER A 230 -13.36 -0.95 31.58
N ASN A 231 -12.62 -0.16 30.78
CA ASN A 231 -11.18 -0.01 30.91
C ASN A 231 -10.72 1.41 30.57
N GLU A 232 -10.59 2.25 31.60
CA GLU A 232 -10.16 3.64 31.47
C GLU A 232 -8.77 3.79 30.85
N VAL A 233 -7.84 2.86 31.14
CA VAL A 233 -6.47 2.88 30.59
C VAL A 233 -6.48 2.71 29.08
N ILE A 234 -7.38 1.89 28.52
CA ILE A 234 -7.53 1.76 27.07
C ILE A 234 -8.30 2.95 26.51
N SER A 235 -9.36 3.40 27.19
CA SER A 235 -10.16 4.57 26.77
C SER A 235 -9.34 5.85 26.65
N SER A 236 -8.39 6.07 27.58
CA SER A 236 -7.47 7.23 27.55
C SER A 236 -6.54 7.27 26.33
N ARG A 237 -6.40 6.16 25.59
CA ARG A 237 -5.60 6.09 24.36
C ARG A 237 -6.33 6.68 23.16
N LEU A 238 -7.65 6.87 23.25
CA LEU A 238 -8.39 7.60 22.22
C LEU A 238 -8.07 9.08 22.30
N ASP A 239 -7.40 9.59 21.27
CA ASP A 239 -7.35 11.03 21.02
C ASP A 239 -8.69 11.48 20.42
N ARG A 240 -9.66 11.71 21.29
CA ARG A 240 -11.02 12.16 20.91
C ARG A 240 -10.98 13.48 20.14
N GLN A 241 -10.02 14.36 20.44
CA GLN A 241 -9.90 15.65 19.77
C GLN A 241 -9.32 15.48 18.35
N ALA A 242 -8.32 14.62 18.16
CA ALA A 242 -7.84 14.28 16.83
C ALA A 242 -8.90 13.55 16.00
N LEU A 243 -9.64 12.60 16.59
CA LEU A 243 -10.75 11.93 15.89
C LEU A 243 -11.85 12.91 15.47
N TYR A 244 -12.16 13.90 16.31
CA TYR A 244 -13.09 14.96 15.96
C TYR A 244 -12.57 15.83 14.80
N ARG A 245 -11.27 16.11 14.74
CA ARG A 245 -10.66 16.82 13.59
C ARG A 245 -10.73 16.02 12.30
N VAL A 246 -10.48 14.71 12.35
CA VAL A 246 -10.65 13.81 11.20
C VAL A 246 -12.10 13.85 10.72
N ARG A 247 -13.07 13.74 11.64
CA ARG A 247 -14.51 13.86 11.34
C ARG A 247 -14.84 15.16 10.60
N LEU A 248 -14.36 16.30 11.10
CA LEU A 248 -14.58 17.60 10.46
C LEU A 248 -13.94 17.69 9.07
N SER A 249 -12.77 17.08 8.87
CA SER A 249 -12.11 17.03 7.56
C SER A 249 -12.94 16.23 6.56
N LEU A 250 -13.48 15.08 6.97
CA LEU A 250 -14.35 14.25 6.13
C LEU A 250 -15.64 15.00 5.75
N GLU A 251 -16.29 15.65 6.72
CA GLU A 251 -17.49 16.46 6.49
C GLU A 251 -17.24 17.58 5.46
N ARG A 252 -16.08 18.23 5.53
CA ARG A 252 -15.70 19.27 4.55
C ARG A 252 -15.43 18.72 3.16
N SER A 253 -14.81 17.55 3.07
CA SER A 253 -14.46 16.91 1.79
C SER A 253 -15.67 16.36 1.05
N ALA A 254 -16.60 15.70 1.75
CA ALA A 254 -17.76 15.04 1.14
C ALA A 254 -19.05 15.87 1.19
N GLY A 255 -19.07 16.99 1.93
CA GLY A 255 -20.26 17.80 2.19
C GLY A 255 -21.13 17.25 3.32
N THR A 256 -21.25 15.93 3.43
CA THR A 256 -21.88 15.23 4.56
C THR A 256 -21.00 14.07 5.03
N LEU A 257 -21.06 13.73 6.32
CA LEU A 257 -20.37 12.55 6.84
C LEU A 257 -21.19 11.29 6.57
N ASP A 258 -20.51 10.24 6.11
CA ASP A 258 -21.10 8.92 6.04
C ASP A 258 -21.63 8.46 7.42
N ALA A 259 -22.84 7.89 7.42
CA ALA A 259 -23.55 7.52 8.64
C ALA A 259 -22.83 6.44 9.47
N ILE A 260 -22.04 5.58 8.83
CA ILE A 260 -21.26 4.54 9.48
C ILE A 260 -19.96 5.12 10.02
N LEU A 261 -19.28 5.99 9.27
CA LEU A 261 -18.11 6.73 9.77
C LEU A 261 -18.47 7.58 10.99
N ALA A 262 -19.64 8.22 11.00
CA ALA A 262 -20.14 8.99 12.15
C ALA A 262 -20.25 8.16 13.44
N GLN A 263 -20.62 6.88 13.32
CA GLN A 263 -20.78 5.97 14.46
C GLN A 263 -19.44 5.35 14.91
N THR A 264 -18.58 5.03 13.95
CA THR A 264 -17.35 4.25 14.15
C THR A 264 -16.15 5.11 14.53
N LEU A 265 -15.98 6.29 13.92
CA LEU A 265 -14.83 7.17 14.16
C LEU A 265 -14.64 7.56 15.63
N PRO A 266 -15.68 7.89 16.42
CA PRO A 266 -15.49 8.22 17.83
C PRO A 266 -14.88 7.09 18.67
N ARG A 267 -14.79 5.86 18.13
CA ARG A 267 -14.22 4.66 18.77
C ARG A 267 -12.83 4.33 18.20
N GLY A 268 -12.30 5.17 17.32
CA GLY A 268 -11.03 4.96 16.63
C GLY A 268 -11.10 3.93 15.51
N VAL A 269 -12.31 3.64 14.99
CA VAL A 269 -12.54 2.70 13.88
C VAL A 269 -12.98 3.49 12.65
N ALA A 270 -12.43 3.15 11.48
CA ALA A 270 -12.89 3.65 10.20
C ALA A 270 -12.91 2.52 9.17
N PHE A 271 -13.52 2.77 8.01
CA PHE A 271 -13.51 1.84 6.89
C PHE A 271 -12.95 2.45 5.61
N HIS A 272 -12.50 1.60 4.69
CA HIS A 272 -11.94 2.00 3.40
C HIS A 272 -12.35 1.06 2.27
N HIS A 273 -13.03 1.61 1.27
CA HIS A 273 -13.37 0.89 0.05
C HIS A 273 -13.65 1.86 -1.09
N ALA A 274 -13.78 1.34 -2.31
CA ALA A 274 -14.03 2.14 -3.52
C ALA A 274 -15.38 2.90 -3.56
N GLY A 275 -16.26 2.73 -2.57
CA GLY A 275 -17.46 3.58 -2.43
C GLY A 275 -17.18 4.97 -1.84
N LEU A 276 -16.00 5.18 -1.24
CA LEU A 276 -15.59 6.49 -0.71
C LEU A 276 -14.90 7.31 -1.81
N THR A 277 -15.07 8.63 -1.75
CA THR A 277 -14.36 9.59 -2.61
C THR A 277 -12.84 9.50 -2.42
N ALA A 278 -12.06 10.07 -3.33
CA ALA A 278 -10.60 10.05 -3.20
C ALA A 278 -10.13 10.84 -1.98
N GLU A 279 -10.79 11.96 -1.72
CA GLU A 279 -10.53 12.89 -0.63
C GLU A 279 -10.85 12.25 0.74
N GLU A 280 -11.97 11.52 0.84
CA GLU A 280 -12.30 10.76 2.05
C GLU A 280 -11.28 9.66 2.32
N ARG A 281 -10.89 8.91 1.28
CA ARG A 281 -9.87 7.87 1.40
C ARG A 281 -8.53 8.45 1.87
N GLU A 282 -8.08 9.55 1.29
CA GLU A 282 -6.84 10.24 1.71
C GLU A 282 -6.91 10.68 3.18
N CYS A 283 -8.04 11.24 3.61
CA CYS A 283 -8.23 11.65 5.01
C CYS A 283 -8.18 10.46 5.99
N ILE A 284 -8.82 9.34 5.66
CA ILE A 284 -8.82 8.11 6.47
C ILE A 284 -7.43 7.48 6.50
N GLU A 285 -6.75 7.45 5.35
CA GLU A 285 -5.38 6.95 5.23
C GLU A 285 -4.41 7.75 6.11
N ASP A 286 -4.52 9.08 6.12
CA ASP A 286 -3.73 9.97 6.97
C ASP A 286 -4.06 9.80 8.46
N GLY A 287 -5.35 9.65 8.79
CA GLY A 287 -5.81 9.36 10.14
C GLY A 287 -5.26 8.03 10.68
N PHE A 288 -5.22 6.99 9.85
CA PHE A 288 -4.64 5.70 10.23
C PHE A 288 -3.11 5.76 10.33
N ARG A 289 -2.44 6.39 9.37
CA ARG A 289 -0.98 6.52 9.34
C ARG A 289 -0.43 7.30 10.54
N SER A 290 -1.18 8.28 11.03
CA SER A 290 -0.85 9.06 12.24
C SER A 290 -1.20 8.34 13.55
N GLY A 291 -1.89 7.20 13.48
CA GLY A 291 -2.33 6.42 14.64
C GLY A 291 -3.56 6.99 15.36
N VAL A 292 -4.18 8.04 14.81
CA VAL A 292 -5.43 8.61 15.33
C VAL A 292 -6.58 7.61 15.12
N ILE A 293 -6.67 7.03 13.91
CA ILE A 293 -7.52 5.88 13.63
C ILE A 293 -6.71 4.63 13.98
N MET A 294 -7.21 3.83 14.92
CA MET A 294 -6.49 2.66 15.44
C MET A 294 -6.86 1.37 14.71
N VAL A 295 -8.09 1.28 14.20
CA VAL A 295 -8.51 0.16 13.34
C VAL A 295 -9.06 0.68 12.03
N LEU A 296 -8.51 0.14 10.94
CA LEU A 296 -9.01 0.37 9.60
C LEU A 296 -9.54 -0.94 9.03
N VAL A 297 -10.80 -0.98 8.62
CA VAL A 297 -11.41 -2.13 7.95
C VAL A 297 -11.51 -1.83 6.46
N ALA A 298 -11.00 -2.70 5.59
CA ALA A 298 -10.87 -2.38 4.18
C ALA A 298 -11.13 -3.56 3.23
N THR A 299 -11.47 -3.22 1.98
CA THR A 299 -11.43 -4.19 0.87
C THR A 299 -10.00 -4.41 0.36
N SER A 300 -9.79 -5.47 -0.43
CA SER A 300 -8.50 -5.78 -1.05
C SER A 300 -7.92 -4.65 -1.90
N THR A 301 -8.74 -3.72 -2.38
CA THR A 301 -8.27 -2.53 -3.11
C THR A 301 -7.23 -1.71 -2.33
N LEU A 302 -7.24 -1.74 -1.00
CA LEU A 302 -6.26 -1.06 -0.16
C LEU A 302 -4.92 -1.83 -0.05
N SER A 303 -4.88 -3.13 -0.36
CA SER A 303 -3.64 -3.90 -0.34
C SER A 303 -2.65 -3.42 -1.40
N SER A 304 -3.12 -2.70 -2.41
CA SER A 304 -2.34 -2.10 -3.48
C SER A 304 -2.40 -0.57 -3.41
N GLY A 305 -1.25 0.10 -3.58
CA GLY A 305 -1.26 1.54 -3.87
C GLY A 305 -1.18 2.54 -2.72
N VAL A 306 -1.08 2.12 -1.46
CA VAL A 306 -0.87 3.06 -0.33
C VAL A 306 0.06 2.47 0.73
N ASN A 307 0.97 3.29 1.25
CA ASN A 307 1.84 2.93 2.36
C ASN A 307 1.13 3.09 3.72
N LEU A 308 0.32 2.08 4.09
CA LEU A 308 -0.35 2.00 5.40
C LEU A 308 0.25 0.86 6.24
N PRO A 309 1.28 1.13 7.05
CA PRO A 309 1.83 0.12 7.94
C PRO A 309 0.89 -0.15 9.10
N ALA A 310 0.55 -1.42 9.31
CA ALA A 310 -0.18 -1.87 10.49
C ALA A 310 0.74 -2.74 11.37
N SER A 311 0.49 -2.76 12.67
CA SER A 311 1.18 -3.67 13.59
C SER A 311 0.57 -5.08 13.54
N ARG A 312 -0.72 -5.15 13.24
CA ARG A 312 -1.46 -6.39 13.03
C ARG A 312 -2.33 -6.25 11.79
N VAL A 313 -2.25 -7.24 10.90
CA VAL A 313 -3.21 -7.42 9.82
C VAL A 313 -4.13 -8.57 10.21
N VAL A 314 -5.42 -8.47 9.97
CA VAL A 314 -6.41 -9.55 10.14
C VAL A 314 -7.11 -9.73 8.81
N ILE A 315 -6.99 -10.90 8.19
CA ILE A 315 -7.64 -11.19 6.91
C ILE A 315 -8.82 -12.10 7.20
N LYS A 316 -10.03 -11.58 7.00
CA LYS A 316 -11.24 -12.37 7.14
C LYS A 316 -11.32 -13.40 6.02
N ALA A 317 -11.57 -14.65 6.36
CA ALA A 317 -11.64 -15.72 5.36
C ALA A 317 -12.82 -15.47 4.42
N GLN A 318 -12.59 -15.68 3.12
CA GLN A 318 -13.63 -15.53 2.13
C GLN A 318 -14.35 -16.86 1.96
N ILE A 319 -15.37 -17.09 2.80
CA ILE A 319 -16.16 -18.34 2.78
C ILE A 319 -17.20 -18.33 1.63
N ARG A 320 -17.62 -17.15 1.16
CA ARG A 320 -18.63 -16.98 0.10
C ARG A 320 -18.23 -15.87 -0.88
N GLY A 321 -18.48 -16.07 -2.18
CA GLY A 321 -18.15 -15.13 -3.25
C GLY A 321 -17.48 -15.81 -4.46
N PRO A 322 -17.21 -15.07 -5.55
CA PRO A 322 -16.87 -15.67 -6.85
C PRO A 322 -15.44 -16.25 -6.96
N ALA A 323 -14.51 -15.88 -6.07
CA ALA A 323 -13.15 -16.46 -6.07
C ALA A 323 -12.48 -16.37 -4.68
N ALA A 324 -11.64 -17.36 -4.37
CA ALA A 324 -10.78 -17.36 -3.19
C ALA A 324 -9.67 -16.29 -3.30
N ILE A 325 -9.14 -15.86 -2.16
CA ILE A 325 -7.99 -14.94 -2.11
C ILE A 325 -6.77 -15.65 -2.75
N SER A 326 -6.17 -15.04 -3.77
CA SER A 326 -4.95 -15.57 -4.38
C SER A 326 -3.74 -15.44 -3.45
N GLY A 327 -2.72 -16.28 -3.64
CA GLY A 327 -1.47 -16.20 -2.87
C GLY A 327 -0.82 -14.81 -2.95
N THR A 328 -0.86 -14.19 -4.13
CA THR A 328 -0.35 -12.82 -4.37
C THR A 328 -1.12 -11.79 -3.55
N THR A 329 -2.47 -11.81 -3.58
CA THR A 329 -3.30 -10.89 -2.80
C THR A 329 -3.08 -11.07 -1.30
N TYR A 330 -2.97 -12.32 -0.83
CA TYR A 330 -2.65 -12.60 0.56
C TYR A 330 -1.28 -12.03 0.98
N LYS A 331 -0.25 -12.21 0.14
CA LYS A 331 1.10 -11.69 0.43
C LYS A 331 1.15 -10.15 0.39
N GLN A 332 0.39 -9.51 -0.49
CA GLN A 332 0.24 -8.05 -0.50
C GLN A 332 -0.44 -7.54 0.79
N MET A 333 -1.51 -8.21 1.25
CA MET A 333 -2.21 -7.85 2.49
C MET A 333 -1.33 -8.06 3.73
N SER A 334 -0.80 -9.27 3.92
CA SER A 334 0.07 -9.60 5.06
C SER A 334 1.38 -8.82 5.06
N GLY A 335 1.87 -8.42 3.88
CA GLY A 335 3.00 -7.53 3.68
C GLY A 335 2.87 -6.18 4.38
N ARG A 336 1.64 -5.70 4.63
CA ARG A 336 1.37 -4.44 5.37
C ARG A 336 1.67 -4.53 6.86
N SER A 337 1.86 -5.74 7.39
CA SER A 337 2.14 -5.97 8.81
C SER A 337 3.62 -5.79 9.15
N GLY A 338 3.92 -4.85 10.02
CA GLY A 338 5.26 -4.62 10.55
C GLY A 338 6.16 -3.79 9.64
N ARG A 339 6.43 -2.55 10.09
CA ARG A 339 7.34 -1.61 9.42
C ARG A 339 8.58 -1.36 10.27
N LEU A 340 9.73 -1.36 9.61
CA LEU A 340 11.02 -1.07 10.22
C LEU A 340 10.98 0.30 10.93
N GLY A 341 11.38 0.33 12.19
CA GLY A 341 11.37 1.53 13.05
C GLY A 341 10.05 1.79 13.80
N HIS A 342 8.98 1.02 13.55
CA HIS A 342 7.69 1.18 14.25
C HIS A 342 7.31 -0.01 15.12
N VAL A 343 7.73 -1.24 14.77
CA VAL A 343 7.47 -2.44 15.58
C VAL A 343 8.65 -3.42 15.51
N GLU A 344 8.82 -4.21 16.56
CA GLU A 344 9.83 -5.29 16.63
C GLU A 344 9.43 -6.51 15.76
N ALA A 345 8.13 -6.80 15.65
CA ALA A 345 7.59 -7.87 14.83
C ALA A 345 6.17 -7.56 14.32
N GLY A 346 5.88 -7.97 13.07
CA GLY A 346 4.55 -7.95 12.48
C GLY A 346 3.76 -9.22 12.82
N SER A 347 2.43 -9.11 12.84
CA SER A 347 1.51 -10.25 12.94
C SER A 347 0.47 -10.17 11.82
N ALA A 348 0.24 -11.26 11.11
CA ALA A 348 -0.84 -11.42 10.14
C ALA A 348 -1.63 -12.70 10.45
#